data_AF-A0A965HP00-F1
#
_entry.id   AF-A0A965HP00-F1
#
_cell.length_a   1.000
_cell.length_b   1.000
_cell.length_c   1.000
_cell.angle_alpha   90.00
_cell.angle_beta   90.00
_cell.angle_gamma   90.00
#
_symmetry.space_group_name_H-M   'P 1'
#
loop_
_entity.id
_entity.type
_entity.pdbx_description
1 polymer ?
#
loop_
_entity_poly.entity_id
_entity_poly.type
_entity_poly.pdbx_seq_one_letter_code
_entity_poly.pdbx_strand_id
1 'polypeptide(L)'
;KRASGNQASRAAAADLTMTASGIPLAKALDGAKLAAESDMSFQGKGAASANNDFTGTIMVMVTQVLSNGNLVVSGEKQIAIGREEEVIRFSGIINPADLTSNTVSSTQVADARVEYRGRGIGDDATQPGWLSRSLMKIWPY
;
A
#
# COMPACT_ATOMS: atom_id res chain seq x y z
N LYS A 1 -9.48 8.31 16.88
CA LYS A 1 -8.20 8.25 17.64
C LYS A 1 -8.03 6.87 18.27
N ARG A 2 -7.20 5.98 17.72
CA ARG A 2 -6.71 4.78 18.43
C ARG A 2 -5.28 4.52 17.96
N ALA A 3 -4.36 4.43 18.92
CA ALA A 3 -2.97 4.07 18.71
C ALA A 3 -2.75 2.69 19.33
N SER A 4 -2.15 1.77 18.58
CA SER A 4 -1.67 0.48 19.06
C SER A 4 -0.26 0.31 18.54
N GLY A 5 0.71 0.18 19.44
CA GLY A 5 2.13 0.06 19.13
C GLY A 5 2.64 -1.32 19.52
N ASN A 6 3.16 -2.06 18.55
CA ASN A 6 3.85 -3.33 18.78
C ASN A 6 5.34 -3.12 18.51
N GLN A 7 6.17 -3.23 19.54
CA GLN A 7 7.63 -3.11 19.45
C GLN A 7 8.26 -4.52 19.42
N ALA A 8 8.90 -4.86 18.31
CA ALA A 8 9.77 -6.03 18.24
C ALA A 8 11.18 -5.55 17.86
N SER A 9 12.09 -5.52 18.83
CA SER A 9 13.49 -5.16 18.66
C SER A 9 14.30 -6.42 18.31
N ARG A 10 15.06 -6.38 17.21
CA ARG A 10 16.09 -7.38 16.91
C ARG A 10 17.45 -6.68 16.87
N ALA A 11 18.28 -6.93 17.87
CA ALA A 11 19.67 -6.49 17.92
C ALA A 11 20.56 -7.57 17.30
N ALA A 12 21.26 -7.24 16.21
CA ALA A 12 22.34 -8.05 15.69
C ALA A 12 23.67 -7.39 16.07
N ALA A 13 24.42 -8.03 16.97
CA ALA A 13 25.78 -7.62 17.29
C ALA A 13 26.73 -8.20 16.22
N ALA A 14 27.39 -7.34 15.45
CA ALA A 14 28.47 -7.74 14.55
C ALA A 14 29.80 -7.70 15.33
N ASP A 15 30.42 -8.87 15.50
CA ASP A 15 31.74 -9.02 16.12
C ASP A 15 32.82 -8.65 15.07
N LEU A 16 33.61 -7.62 15.34
CA LEU A 16 34.64 -7.11 14.43
C LEU A 16 36.03 -7.39 15.01
N THR A 17 36.61 -8.53 14.64
CA THR A 17 38.05 -8.80 14.86
C THR A 17 38.89 -7.99 13.86
N MET A 18 39.48 -6.88 14.31
CA MET A 18 40.42 -6.08 13.51
C MET A 18 41.87 -6.44 13.84
N THR A 19 42.57 -7.03 12.85
CA THR A 19 44.02 -7.28 12.89
C THR A 19 44.78 -5.96 12.77
N ALA A 20 45.70 -5.76 13.71
CA ALA A 20 46.37 -4.51 14.01
C ALA A 20 47.20 -3.92 12.85
N SER A 21 46.95 -2.64 12.54
CA SER A 21 47.85 -1.77 11.78
C SER A 21 47.73 -0.34 12.33
N GLY A 22 48.68 0.04 13.21
CA GLY A 22 49.04 1.43 13.51
C GLY A 22 48.06 2.34 14.27
N ILE A 23 46.79 1.97 14.44
CA ILE A 23 45.79 2.81 15.13
C ILE A 23 45.62 2.32 16.57
N PRO A 24 45.73 3.18 17.61
CA PRO A 24 45.48 2.75 18.99
C PRO A 24 44.04 2.24 19.10
N LEU A 25 43.90 0.97 19.52
CA LEU A 25 42.64 0.21 19.54
C LEU A 25 41.51 0.95 20.29
N ALA A 26 41.86 1.78 21.28
CA ALA A 26 40.92 2.63 22.01
C ALA A 26 40.28 3.71 21.11
N LYS A 27 41.02 4.34 20.20
CA LYS A 27 40.47 5.35 19.26
C LYS A 27 39.66 4.70 18.13
N ALA A 28 40.05 3.50 17.71
CA ALA A 28 39.28 2.72 16.74
C ALA A 28 37.93 2.27 17.33
N LEU A 29 37.91 1.81 18.58
CA LEU A 29 36.69 1.44 19.29
C LEU A 29 35.82 2.64 19.66
N ASP A 30 36.41 3.79 20.00
CA ASP A 30 35.67 5.02 20.31
C ASP A 30 35.03 5.61 19.04
N GLY A 31 35.77 5.65 17.93
CA GLY A 31 35.24 6.04 16.62
C GLY A 31 34.17 5.08 16.09
N ALA A 32 34.32 3.77 16.33
CA ALA A 32 33.31 2.77 15.99
C ALA A 32 32.07 2.83 16.90
N LYS A 33 32.23 3.13 18.20
CA LYS A 33 31.11 3.36 19.12
C LYS A 33 30.34 4.63 18.79
N LEU A 34 31.04 5.73 18.49
CA LEU A 34 30.44 7.00 18.08
C LEU A 34 29.75 6.89 16.72
N ALA A 35 30.31 6.13 15.77
CA ALA A 35 29.65 5.84 14.50
C ALA A 35 28.43 4.91 14.68
N ALA A 36 28.51 3.92 15.57
CA ALA A 36 27.38 3.03 15.88
C ALA A 36 26.26 3.72 16.68
N GLU A 37 26.58 4.67 17.57
CA GLU A 37 25.60 5.50 18.29
C GLU A 37 24.96 6.57 17.39
N SER A 38 25.69 7.07 16.38
CA SER A 38 25.22 8.16 15.52
C SER A 38 24.30 7.71 14.37
N ASP A 39 24.29 6.43 13.96
CA ASP A 39 23.64 5.99 12.71
C ASP A 39 22.40 5.08 12.84
N MET A 40 21.80 4.92 14.02
CA MET A 40 20.59 4.09 14.19
C MET A 40 19.37 4.78 14.80
N SER A 41 19.30 6.11 14.66
CA SER A 41 18.04 6.85 14.85
C SER A 41 17.22 6.89 13.54
N PHE A 42 16.93 5.75 12.92
CA PHE A 42 15.98 5.67 11.80
C PHE A 42 14.55 5.71 12.34
N GLN A 43 14.08 6.91 12.70
CA GLN A 43 12.66 7.16 12.99
C GLN A 43 11.85 7.22 11.69
N GLY A 44 11.73 6.08 11.01
CA GLY A 44 10.81 5.90 9.89
C GLY A 44 9.36 5.85 10.40
N LYS A 45 8.76 7.01 10.68
CA LYS A 45 7.31 7.12 10.88
C LYS A 45 6.62 7.01 9.52
N GLY A 46 6.54 5.80 8.99
CA GLY A 46 5.75 5.47 7.80
C GLY A 46 4.26 5.40 8.13
N ALA A 47 3.62 6.55 8.31
CA ALA A 47 2.16 6.62 8.33
C ALA A 47 1.66 6.72 6.88
N ALA A 48 1.52 5.57 6.20
CA ALA A 48 0.88 5.52 4.89
C ALA A 48 -0.65 5.64 5.06
N SER A 49 -1.14 6.86 5.27
CA SER A 49 -2.57 7.16 5.13
C SER A 49 -2.85 7.53 3.69
N ALA A 50 -3.33 6.57 2.90
CA ALA A 50 -3.88 6.85 1.58
C ALA A 50 -5.33 7.33 1.74
N ASN A 51 -5.52 8.64 1.83
CA ASN A 51 -6.84 9.26 1.76
C ASN A 51 -7.16 9.53 0.28
N ASN A 52 -7.96 8.65 -0.33
CA ASN A 52 -8.42 8.82 -1.71
C ASN A 52 -9.88 9.29 -1.70
N ASP A 53 -10.09 10.60 -1.84
CA ASP A 53 -11.42 11.17 -1.99
C ASP A 53 -11.86 11.05 -3.46
N PHE A 54 -12.85 10.20 -3.71
CA PHE A 54 -13.41 9.97 -5.04
C PHE A 54 -14.81 10.57 -5.15
N THR A 55 -14.99 11.54 -6.06
CA THR A 55 -16.29 12.15 -6.36
C THR A 55 -16.58 12.01 -7.84
N GLY A 56 -17.70 11.35 -8.17
CA GLY A 56 -18.11 11.18 -9.56
C GLY A 56 -19.40 10.39 -9.70
N THR A 57 -19.95 10.42 -10.92
CA THR A 57 -21.10 9.59 -11.30
C THR A 57 -20.61 8.33 -11.99
N ILE A 58 -21.15 7.18 -11.57
CA ILE A 58 -20.86 5.87 -12.16
C ILE A 58 -22.18 5.30 -12.68
N MET A 59 -22.14 4.78 -13.91
CA MET A 59 -23.29 4.07 -14.49
C MET A 59 -23.25 2.62 -14.03
N VAL A 60 -24.41 2.11 -13.62
CA VAL A 60 -24.55 0.74 -13.10
C VAL A 60 -25.73 0.07 -13.78
N MET A 61 -25.70 -1.27 -13.80
CA MET A 61 -26.81 -2.08 -14.29
C MET A 61 -27.43 -2.86 -13.14
N VAL A 62 -28.73 -3.11 -13.23
CA VAL A 62 -29.44 -4.01 -12.31
C VAL A 62 -29.07 -5.44 -12.66
N THR A 63 -28.42 -6.15 -11.73
CA THR A 63 -28.04 -7.55 -11.89
C THR A 63 -29.13 -8.50 -11.39
N GLN A 64 -29.86 -8.09 -10.35
CA GLN A 64 -30.91 -8.89 -9.73
C GLN A 64 -31.95 -8.00 -9.05
N VAL A 65 -33.20 -8.46 -9.01
CA VAL A 65 -34.26 -7.91 -8.15
C VAL A 65 -34.48 -8.86 -6.97
N LEU A 66 -34.40 -8.34 -5.75
CA LEU A 66 -34.63 -9.09 -4.52
C LEU A 66 -36.13 -9.32 -4.29
N SER A 67 -36.48 -10.31 -3.46
CA SER A 67 -37.88 -10.65 -3.16
C SER A 67 -38.67 -9.52 -2.49
N ASN A 68 -37.97 -8.58 -1.85
CA ASN A 68 -38.55 -7.37 -1.26
C ASN A 68 -38.69 -6.20 -2.25
N GLY A 69 -38.30 -6.38 -3.52
CA GLY A 69 -38.34 -5.35 -4.55
C GLY A 69 -37.09 -4.48 -4.66
N ASN A 70 -36.09 -4.67 -3.80
CA ASN A 70 -34.82 -3.95 -3.90
C ASN A 70 -34.00 -4.40 -5.11
N LEU A 71 -33.21 -3.50 -5.66
CA LEU A 71 -32.41 -3.72 -6.86
C LEU A 71 -30.95 -3.94 -6.47
N VAL A 72 -30.40 -5.11 -6.79
CA VAL A 72 -28.95 -5.33 -6.75
C VAL A 72 -28.38 -4.73 -8.02
N VAL A 73 -27.42 -3.83 -7.87
CA VAL A 73 -26.74 -3.18 -9.00
C VAL A 73 -25.25 -3.46 -8.98
N SER A 74 -24.68 -3.56 -10.17
CA SER A 74 -23.24 -3.67 -10.37
C SER A 74 -22.85 -2.93 -11.65
N GLY A 75 -21.70 -2.27 -11.61
CA GLY A 75 -21.13 -1.57 -12.76
C GLY A 75 -19.63 -1.43 -12.64
N GLU A 76 -18.97 -1.32 -13.78
CA GLU A 76 -17.55 -1.04 -13.87
C GLU A 76 -17.34 0.14 -14.83
N LYS A 77 -16.45 1.06 -14.45
CA LYS A 77 -15.97 2.15 -15.29
C LYS A 77 -14.47 1.96 -15.48
N GLN A 78 -14.07 1.69 -16.71
CA GLN A 78 -12.67 1.62 -17.12
C GLN A 78 -12.25 2.95 -17.74
N ILE A 79 -11.13 3.49 -17.30
CA ILE A 79 -10.53 4.72 -17.82
C ILE A 79 -9.08 4.41 -18.17
N ALA A 80 -8.69 4.58 -19.42
CA ALA A 80 -7.30 4.45 -19.86
C ALA A 80 -6.76 5.83 -20.24
N ILE A 81 -5.71 6.28 -19.55
CA ILE A 81 -5.03 7.54 -19.86
C ILE A 81 -3.57 7.22 -20.20
N GLY A 82 -3.22 7.31 -21.48
CA GLY A 82 -1.88 7.03 -21.96
C GLY A 82 -1.48 5.55 -21.77
N ARG A 83 -0.65 5.28 -20.76
CA ARG A 83 -0.14 3.94 -20.42
C ARG A 83 -0.68 3.41 -19.08
N GLU A 84 -1.57 4.15 -18.44
CA GLU A 84 -2.18 3.78 -17.17
C GLU A 84 -3.63 3.39 -17.40
N GLU A 85 -4.04 2.28 -16.79
CA GLU A 85 -5.40 1.78 -16.84
C GLU A 85 -6.00 1.77 -15.44
N GLU A 86 -7.10 2.50 -15.27
CA GLU A 86 -7.85 2.59 -14.04
C GLU A 86 -9.18 1.87 -14.19
N VAL A 87 -9.49 1.01 -13.24
CA VAL A 87 -10.75 0.28 -13.18
C VAL A 87 -11.45 0.63 -11.87
N ILE A 88 -12.63 1.24 -11.98
CA ILE A 88 -13.50 1.53 -10.86
C ILE A 88 -14.69 0.59 -10.92
N ARG A 89 -14.91 -0.20 -9.87
CA ARG A 89 -16.07 -1.09 -9.72
C ARG A 89 -16.97 -0.57 -8.64
N PHE A 90 -18.26 -0.60 -8.90
CA PHE A 90 -19.30 -0.24 -7.95
C PHE A 90 -20.32 -1.38 -7.86
N SER A 91 -20.71 -1.74 -6.65
CA SER A 91 -21.85 -2.63 -6.42
C SER A 91 -22.65 -2.19 -5.19
N GLY A 92 -23.93 -2.49 -5.16
CA GLY A 92 -24.76 -2.23 -3.99
C GLY A 92 -26.21 -2.61 -4.19
N ILE A 93 -27.04 -2.29 -3.20
CA ILE A 93 -28.47 -2.55 -3.20
C ILE A 93 -29.21 -1.22 -3.10
N ILE A 94 -30.12 -0.98 -4.03
CA ILE A 94 -30.92 0.25 -4.12
C ILE A 94 -32.37 -0.08 -3.77
N ASN A 95 -32.99 0.78 -2.95
CA ASN A 95 -34.44 0.80 -2.80
C ASN A 95 -35.05 1.62 -3.97
N PRO A 96 -35.97 1.05 -4.77
CA PRO A 96 -36.62 1.79 -5.86
C PRO A 96 -37.28 3.10 -5.44
N ALA A 97 -37.68 3.26 -4.18
CA ALA A 97 -38.28 4.49 -3.66
C ALA A 97 -37.29 5.68 -3.63
N ASP A 98 -35.99 5.41 -3.59
CA ASP A 98 -34.94 6.44 -3.56
C ASP A 98 -34.48 6.86 -4.97
N LEU A 99 -35.01 6.24 -6.04
CA LEU A 99 -34.67 6.56 -7.42
C LEU A 99 -35.37 7.85 -7.87
N THR A 100 -34.59 8.87 -8.19
CA THR A 100 -35.09 10.11 -8.83
C THR A 100 -34.48 10.20 -10.23
N SER A 101 -35.32 10.12 -11.26
CA SER A 101 -34.87 10.19 -12.67
C SER A 101 -33.73 9.21 -13.01
N ASN A 102 -33.85 7.95 -12.57
CA ASN A 102 -32.83 6.89 -12.74
C ASN A 102 -31.47 7.21 -12.08
N THR A 103 -31.44 8.14 -11.13
CA THR A 103 -30.25 8.49 -10.36
C THR A 103 -30.54 8.29 -8.87
N VAL A 104 -29.53 7.87 -8.11
CA VAL A 104 -29.58 7.73 -6.66
C VAL A 104 -28.29 8.25 -6.05
N SER A 105 -28.37 8.87 -4.88
CA SER A 105 -27.18 9.29 -4.14
C SER A 105 -26.42 8.06 -3.62
N SER A 106 -25.09 8.05 -3.71
CA SER A 106 -24.26 6.97 -3.16
C SER A 106 -24.48 6.76 -1.65
N THR A 107 -24.90 7.81 -0.92
CA THR A 107 -25.23 7.75 0.51
C THR A 107 -26.52 6.98 0.82
N GLN A 108 -27.38 6.75 -0.17
CA GLN A 108 -28.65 6.04 -0.04
C GLN A 108 -28.56 4.59 -0.54
N VAL A 109 -27.37 4.13 -0.97
CA VAL A 109 -27.15 2.76 -1.44
C VAL A 109 -26.75 1.87 -0.26
N ALA A 110 -27.47 0.77 -0.06
CA ALA A 110 -27.17 -0.22 0.96
C ALA A 110 -26.05 -1.18 0.49
N ASP A 111 -25.15 -1.57 1.41
CA ASP A 111 -23.95 -2.39 1.13
C ASP A 111 -23.17 -1.89 -0.11
N ALA A 112 -23.01 -0.57 -0.21
CA ALA A 112 -22.27 0.05 -1.31
C ALA A 112 -20.78 -0.31 -1.19
N ARG A 113 -20.25 -0.94 -2.23
CA ARG A 113 -18.84 -1.30 -2.35
C ARG A 113 -18.25 -0.60 -3.55
N VAL A 114 -17.12 0.07 -3.31
CA VAL A 114 -16.34 0.74 -4.32
C VAL A 114 -14.95 0.15 -4.30
N GLU A 115 -14.51 -0.34 -5.45
CA GLU A 115 -13.17 -0.84 -5.63
C GLU A 115 -12.48 -0.01 -6.71
N TYR A 116 -11.32 0.55 -6.37
CA TYR A 116 -10.46 1.27 -7.29
C TYR A 116 -9.18 0.45 -7.52
N ARG A 117 -8.90 0.09 -8.76
CA ARG A 117 -7.66 -0.57 -9.18
C ARG A 117 -6.98 0.24 -10.27
N GLY A 118 -5.85 0.85 -9.95
CA GLY A 118 -4.94 1.45 -10.93
C GLY A 118 -3.85 0.45 -11.33
N ARG A 119 -3.65 0.23 -12.62
CA ARG A 119 -2.51 -0.50 -13.18
C ARG A 119 -1.55 0.50 -13.81
N GLY A 120 -0.41 0.74 -13.16
CA GLY A 120 0.63 1.67 -13.61
C GLY A 120 2.01 1.01 -13.71
N ILE A 121 2.94 1.68 -14.40
CA ILE A 121 4.28 1.17 -14.75
C ILE A 121 5.20 1.00 -13.51
N GLY A 122 4.79 1.50 -12.34
CA GLY A 122 5.58 1.51 -11.11
C GLY A 122 5.56 0.23 -10.28
N ASP A 123 4.60 -0.68 -10.49
CA ASP A 123 4.49 -1.92 -9.69
C ASP A 123 5.64 -2.91 -9.99
N ASP A 124 6.25 -2.80 -11.18
CA ASP A 124 7.41 -3.61 -11.58
C ASP A 124 8.75 -3.11 -11.02
N ALA A 125 8.81 -1.90 -10.45
CA ALA A 125 10.06 -1.31 -9.96
C ALA A 125 10.55 -1.90 -8.62
N THR A 126 9.73 -2.69 -7.93
CA THR A 126 10.11 -3.36 -6.67
C THR A 126 10.66 -4.77 -6.86
N GLN A 127 10.66 -5.31 -8.09
CA GLN A 127 11.33 -6.57 -8.33
C GLN A 127 12.85 -6.34 -8.33
N PRO A 128 13.62 -6.99 -7.43
CA PRO A 128 15.07 -6.96 -7.51
C PRO A 128 15.48 -7.41 -8.91
N GLY A 129 16.03 -6.48 -9.70
CA GLY A 129 16.38 -6.71 -11.09
C GLY A 129 17.25 -7.94 -11.24
N TRP A 130 17.22 -8.58 -12.41
CA TRP A 130 17.92 -9.85 -12.68
C TRP A 130 19.39 -9.85 -12.21
N LEU A 131 20.07 -8.70 -12.24
CA LEU A 131 21.43 -8.52 -11.76
C LEU A 131 21.57 -8.71 -10.24
N SER A 132 20.67 -8.13 -9.45
CA SER A 132 20.65 -8.28 -7.99
C SER A 132 20.31 -9.71 -7.55
N ARG A 133 19.45 -10.40 -8.31
CA ARG A 133 19.13 -11.82 -8.10
C ARG A 133 20.30 -12.75 -8.48
N SER A 134 21.07 -12.38 -9.51
CA SER A 134 22.25 -13.13 -9.95
C SER A 134 23.42 -12.96 -8.97
N LEU A 135 23.62 -11.75 -8.43
CA LEU A 135 24.68 -11.48 -7.46
C LEU A 135 24.43 -12.19 -6.12
N MET A 136 23.19 -12.19 -5.61
CA MET A 136 22.81 -12.97 -4.42
C MET A 136 23.00 -14.48 -4.59
N LYS A 137 22.91 -15.00 -5.82
CA LYS A 137 23.15 -16.42 -6.10
C LYS A 137 24.63 -16.78 -6.13
N ILE A 138 25.51 -15.81 -6.38
CA ILE A 138 26.96 -16.03 -6.52
C ILE A 138 27.69 -15.90 -5.17
N TRP A 139 27.16 -15.13 -4.22
CA TRP A 139 27.70 -15.04 -2.86
C TRP A 139 26.66 -15.36 -1.78
N PRO A 140 26.54 -16.64 -1.38
CA PRO A 140 25.67 -17.07 -0.29
C PRO A 140 26.35 -17.13 1.10
N TYR A 141 27.45 -16.37 1.34
CA TYR A 141 28.15 -16.34 2.63
C TYR A 141 28.69 -14.95 2.95
#